data_AF-M9WCX8-F1
#
_entry.id   AF-M9WCX8-F1
#
_cell.length_a   1.000
_cell.length_b   1.000
_cell.length_c   1.000
_cell.angle_alpha   90.00
_cell.angle_beta   90.00
_cell.angle_gamma   90.00
#
_symmetry.space_group_name_H-M   'P 1'
#
loop_
_entity.id
_entity.type
_entity.pdbx_description
1 polymer ?
#
loop_
_entity_poly.entity_id
_entity_poly.type
_entity_poly.pdbx_seq_one_letter_code
_entity_poly.pdbx_strand_id
1 'polypeptide(L)'
;MKTKQQIINDLKTNLSDHIDLIDKKEFESLVKFFFDNEEIVELLVVGIENQAWLITLTNQRIFFVKKHNLYNNIIQQYGLEQLKDLRLSSLADQANLTFILNNDQTIRAEEISLNQAQSLAKKIARAHISWMSEINNKVIKPK
;
A
#
# COMPACT_ATOMS: atom_id res chain seq x y z
N MET A 1 -8.01 17.93 -0.86
CA MET A 1 -7.47 17.02 0.16
C MET A 1 -8.59 16.14 0.68
N LYS A 2 -8.41 14.81 0.68
CA LYS A 2 -9.42 13.87 1.22
C LYS A 2 -9.71 14.13 2.70
N THR A 3 -10.98 14.06 3.05
CA THR A 3 -11.43 14.15 4.45
C THR A 3 -11.19 12.83 5.18
N LYS A 4 -11.01 12.88 6.50
CA LYS A 4 -10.89 11.67 7.35
C LYS A 4 -12.09 10.73 7.18
N GLN A 5 -13.30 11.26 7.01
CA GLN A 5 -14.49 10.45 6.79
C GLN A 5 -14.46 9.69 5.46
N GLN A 6 -13.97 10.33 4.38
CA GLN A 6 -13.78 9.66 3.10
C GLN A 6 -12.76 8.52 3.22
N ILE A 7 -11.64 8.76 3.89
CA ILE A 7 -10.61 7.75 4.15
C ILE A 7 -11.18 6.54 4.91
N ILE A 8 -11.96 6.77 5.96
CA ILE A 8 -12.61 5.70 6.73
C ILE A 8 -13.58 4.91 5.85
N ASN A 9 -14.35 5.59 5.02
CA ASN A 9 -15.32 4.94 4.13
C ASN A 9 -14.62 4.09 3.07
N ASP A 10 -13.51 4.56 2.49
CA ASP A 10 -12.70 3.80 1.55
C ASP A 10 -12.19 2.50 2.21
N LEU A 11 -11.59 2.60 3.40
CA LEU A 11 -11.05 1.45 4.13
C LEU A 11 -12.13 0.42 4.50
N LYS A 12 -13.30 0.88 4.93
CA LYS A 12 -14.45 0.00 5.22
C LYS A 12 -14.94 -0.71 3.96
N THR A 13 -15.04 0.01 2.85
CA THR A 13 -15.49 -0.53 1.57
C THR A 13 -14.51 -1.59 1.05
N ASN A 14 -13.21 -1.37 1.27
CA ASN A 14 -12.15 -2.31 0.91
C ASN A 14 -11.87 -3.40 1.96
N LEU A 15 -12.72 -3.51 2.99
CA LEU A 15 -12.62 -4.52 4.05
C LEU A 15 -11.22 -4.53 4.71
N SER A 16 -10.69 -3.35 5.02
CA SER A 16 -9.48 -3.22 5.84
C SER A 16 -9.81 -3.46 7.30
N ASP A 17 -9.03 -4.32 7.95
CA ASP A 17 -9.11 -4.56 9.41
C ASP A 17 -8.32 -3.52 10.21
N HIS A 18 -7.67 -2.57 9.54
CA HIS A 18 -6.65 -1.68 10.10
C HIS A 18 -7.04 -0.19 10.06
N ILE A 19 -8.34 0.08 10.22
CA ILE A 19 -8.90 1.44 10.24
C ILE A 19 -8.28 2.28 11.37
N ASP A 20 -7.89 1.65 12.48
CA ASP A 20 -7.25 2.31 13.63
C ASP A 20 -5.89 2.95 13.29
N LEU A 21 -5.23 2.51 12.21
CA LEU A 21 -3.95 3.07 11.78
C LEU A 21 -4.06 4.51 11.24
N ILE A 22 -5.27 4.99 10.92
CA ILE A 22 -5.46 6.38 10.45
C ILE A 22 -5.13 7.43 11.51
N ASP A 23 -5.16 7.04 12.79
CA ASP A 23 -4.87 7.92 13.93
C ASP A 23 -3.37 7.95 14.29
N LYS A 24 -2.54 7.24 13.52
CA LYS A 24 -1.08 7.23 13.70
C LYS A 24 -0.46 8.44 13.01
N LYS A 25 0.54 9.05 13.65
CA LYS A 25 1.26 10.24 13.12
C LYS A 25 1.88 10.02 11.73
N GLU A 26 2.28 8.79 11.47
CA GLU A 26 2.79 8.29 10.20
C GLU A 26 1.74 8.47 9.10
N PHE A 27 0.50 8.08 9.38
CA PHE A 27 -0.62 8.25 8.46
C PHE A 27 -1.01 9.72 8.31
N GLU A 28 -1.10 10.49 9.40
CA GLU A 28 -1.40 11.93 9.34
C GLU A 28 -0.44 12.71 8.41
N SER A 29 0.82 12.31 8.42
CA SER A 29 1.84 12.88 7.52
C SER A 29 1.62 12.47 6.07
N LEU A 30 1.15 11.24 5.84
CA LEU A 30 0.88 10.67 4.54
C LEU A 30 -0.36 11.29 3.84
N VAL A 31 -1.39 11.68 4.59
CA VAL A 31 -2.67 12.20 4.01
C VAL A 31 -2.44 13.35 3.03
N LYS A 32 -1.39 14.15 3.24
CA LYS A 32 -1.03 15.31 2.41
C LYS A 32 -0.56 14.93 1.00
N PHE A 33 -0.23 13.67 0.75
CA PHE A 33 0.31 13.17 -0.52
C PHE A 33 -0.75 12.47 -1.39
N PHE A 34 -1.94 12.21 -0.86
CA PHE A 34 -3.02 11.57 -1.60
C PHE A 34 -3.68 12.54 -2.58
N PHE A 35 -3.95 12.04 -3.79
CA PHE A 35 -4.81 12.76 -4.71
C PHE A 35 -6.28 12.66 -4.27
N ASP A 36 -7.09 13.65 -4.65
CA ASP A 36 -8.49 13.70 -4.24
C ASP A 36 -9.32 12.53 -4.80
N ASN A 37 -8.89 11.95 -5.92
CA ASN A 37 -9.52 10.79 -6.57
C ASN A 37 -8.91 9.43 -6.15
N GLU A 38 -7.95 9.42 -5.22
CA GLU A 38 -7.21 8.22 -4.84
C GLU A 38 -7.91 7.48 -3.70
N GLU A 39 -8.38 6.26 -3.95
CA GLU A 39 -9.09 5.43 -2.97
C GLU A 39 -8.08 4.64 -2.12
N ILE A 40 -8.24 4.68 -0.80
CA ILE A 40 -7.36 3.96 0.12
C ILE A 40 -7.91 2.54 0.32
N VAL A 41 -7.08 1.55 -0.01
CA VAL A 41 -7.49 0.14 -0.06
C VAL A 41 -7.08 -0.62 1.20
N GLU A 42 -5.85 -0.41 1.69
CA GLU A 42 -5.34 -1.13 2.86
C GLU A 42 -4.26 -0.34 3.59
N LEU A 43 -4.20 -0.53 4.91
CA LEU A 43 -3.12 -0.08 5.78
C LEU A 43 -2.53 -1.30 6.51
N LEU A 44 -1.21 -1.40 6.61
CA LEU A 44 -0.57 -2.46 7.37
C LEU A 44 0.77 -2.01 7.94
N VAL A 45 1.00 -2.28 9.22
CA VAL A 45 2.33 -2.13 9.82
C VAL A 45 3.15 -3.38 9.58
N VAL A 46 4.37 -3.21 9.11
CA VAL A 46 5.30 -4.30 8.76
C VAL A 46 6.72 -3.95 9.21
N GLY A 47 7.59 -4.96 9.29
CA GLY A 47 9.03 -4.77 9.42
C GLY A 47 9.68 -4.54 8.06
N ILE A 48 10.58 -3.56 7.93
CA ILE A 48 11.51 -3.43 6.79
C ILE A 48 12.85 -3.01 7.38
N GLU A 49 13.92 -3.78 7.12
CA GLU A 49 15.27 -3.55 7.65
C GLU A 49 15.28 -3.39 9.20
N ASN A 50 14.58 -4.30 9.91
CA ASN A 50 14.42 -4.30 11.37
C ASN A 50 13.77 -3.03 11.95
N GLN A 51 12.98 -2.32 11.15
CA GLN A 51 12.26 -1.12 11.57
C GLN A 51 10.79 -1.24 11.21
N ALA A 52 9.92 -0.61 12.00
CA ALA A 52 8.48 -0.59 11.71
C ALA A 52 8.16 0.45 10.63
N TRP A 53 7.42 0.01 9.61
CA TRP A 53 6.93 0.82 8.51
C TRP A 53 5.42 0.64 8.36
N LEU A 54 4.74 1.72 7.99
CA LEU A 54 3.35 1.68 7.54
C LEU A 54 3.34 1.52 6.01
N ILE A 55 2.80 0.41 5.53
CA ILE A 55 2.38 0.25 4.14
C ILE A 55 0.98 0.82 4.00
N THR A 56 0.80 1.67 3.01
CA THR A 56 -0.53 2.14 2.57
C THR A 56 -0.71 1.80 1.10
N LEU A 57 -1.68 0.95 0.80
CA LEU A 57 -2.11 0.64 -0.56
C LEU A 57 -3.27 1.54 -0.94
N THR A 58 -3.18 2.18 -2.10
CA THR A 58 -4.30 2.86 -2.75
C THR A 58 -4.66 2.15 -4.05
N ASN A 59 -5.73 2.59 -4.71
CA ASN A 59 -6.07 2.13 -6.06
C ASN A 59 -5.08 2.58 -7.15
N GLN A 60 -4.08 3.40 -6.82
CA GLN A 60 -3.11 3.94 -7.78
C GLN A 60 -1.65 3.66 -7.40
N ARG A 61 -1.33 3.57 -6.11
CA ARG A 61 0.05 3.60 -5.59
C ARG A 61 0.21 2.80 -4.31
N ILE A 62 1.46 2.49 -3.97
CA ILE A 62 1.88 1.91 -2.70
C ILE A 62 2.82 2.90 -2.02
N PHE A 63 2.52 3.22 -0.76
CA PHE A 63 3.37 4.03 0.09
C PHE A 63 4.02 3.19 1.17
N PHE A 64 5.27 3.48 1.47
CA PHE A 64 6.02 2.95 2.61
C PHE A 64 6.44 4.13 3.48
N VAL A 65 5.91 4.20 4.70
CA VAL A 65 6.16 5.29 5.63
C VAL A 65 6.88 4.78 6.87
N LYS A 66 8.12 5.21 7.05
CA LYS A 66 8.90 4.96 8.27
C LYS A 66 8.72 6.10 9.24
N LYS A 67 8.39 5.78 10.49
CA LYS A 67 8.43 6.74 11.59
C LYS A 67 9.87 7.18 11.85
N HIS A 68 10.14 8.48 11.86
CA HIS A 68 11.40 9.01 12.35
C HIS A 68 11.18 9.89 13.58
N ASN A 69 12.02 9.72 14.61
CA ASN A 69 11.73 10.28 15.94
C ASN A 69 11.96 11.79 16.09
N LEU A 70 12.54 12.51 15.11
CA LEU A 70 12.97 13.90 15.35
C LEU A 70 12.81 14.92 14.18
N TYR A 71 12.84 14.54 12.89
CA TYR A 71 12.98 15.56 11.82
C TYR A 71 12.11 15.43 10.57
N ASN A 72 11.55 14.27 10.25
CA ASN A 72 10.45 14.05 9.29
C ASN A 72 10.28 12.54 9.06
N ASN A 73 9.07 12.08 8.71
CA ASN A 73 8.86 10.70 8.28
C ASN A 73 9.56 10.46 6.93
N ILE A 74 10.12 9.26 6.74
CA ILE A 74 10.61 8.85 5.42
C ILE A 74 9.41 8.26 4.69
N ILE A 75 9.05 8.86 3.56
CA ILE A 75 7.95 8.41 2.72
C ILE A 75 8.53 7.98 1.38
N GLN A 76 8.41 6.69 1.07
CA GLN A 76 8.66 6.17 -0.27
C GLN A 76 7.31 5.92 -0.94
N GLN A 77 7.18 6.29 -2.21
CA GLN A 77 5.95 6.11 -2.99
C GLN A 77 6.29 5.44 -4.31
N TYR A 78 5.46 4.48 -4.71
CA TYR A 78 5.60 3.78 -5.99
C TYR A 78 4.23 3.66 -6.65
N GLY A 79 4.13 4.05 -7.91
CA GLY A 79 2.95 3.77 -8.73
C GLY A 79 2.73 2.28 -8.91
N LEU A 80 1.48 1.84 -9.06
CA LEU A 80 1.19 0.42 -9.33
C LEU A 80 1.86 -0.04 -10.63
N GLU A 81 2.07 0.86 -11.60
CA GLU A 81 2.83 0.59 -12.83
C GLU A 81 4.30 0.24 -12.60
N GLN A 82 4.85 0.65 -11.45
CA GLN A 82 6.23 0.39 -11.10
C GLN A 82 6.42 -0.99 -10.48
N LEU A 83 5.33 -1.67 -10.08
CA LEU A 83 5.37 -3.02 -9.51
C LEU A 83 5.53 -4.06 -10.63
N LYS A 84 6.71 -4.66 -10.68
CA LYS A 84 7.07 -5.70 -11.66
C LYS A 84 6.62 -7.09 -11.20
N ASP A 85 6.83 -7.39 -9.93
CA ASP A 85 6.50 -8.70 -9.33
C ASP A 85 6.27 -8.54 -7.81
N LEU A 86 5.46 -9.43 -7.24
CA LEU A 86 5.16 -9.50 -5.81
C LEU A 86 5.29 -10.95 -5.35
N ARG A 87 6.28 -11.22 -4.49
CA ARG A 87 6.55 -12.57 -4.00
C ARG A 87 6.14 -12.72 -2.55
N LEU A 88 5.31 -13.72 -2.29
CA LEU A 88 4.98 -14.17 -0.94
C LEU A 88 5.90 -15.35 -0.58
N SER A 89 6.61 -15.22 0.53
CA SER A 89 7.35 -16.33 1.14
C SER A 89 6.83 -16.53 2.56
N SER A 90 6.73 -17.77 3.02
CA SER A 90 6.14 -18.06 4.32
C SER A 90 6.90 -19.15 5.08
N LEU A 91 6.94 -19.02 6.39
CA LEU A 91 7.40 -20.03 7.33
C LEU A 91 6.41 -20.11 8.47
N ALA A 92 5.73 -21.25 8.59
CA ALA A 92 4.62 -21.44 9.53
C ALA A 92 3.54 -20.35 9.39
N ASP A 93 3.24 -19.62 10.46
CA ASP A 93 2.24 -18.56 10.54
C ASP A 93 2.79 -17.17 10.18
N GLN A 94 4.08 -17.08 9.84
CA GLN A 94 4.75 -15.85 9.44
C GLN A 94 5.02 -15.83 7.94
N ALA A 95 5.01 -14.64 7.36
CA ALA A 95 5.26 -14.42 5.95
C ALA A 95 6.03 -13.13 5.69
N ASN A 96 6.73 -13.12 4.55
CA ASN A 96 7.36 -11.93 3.99
C ASN A 96 6.78 -11.65 2.61
N LEU A 97 6.56 -10.38 2.33
CA LEU A 97 6.22 -9.88 1.00
C LEU A 97 7.44 -9.18 0.40
N THR A 98 7.90 -9.65 -0.75
CA THR A 98 8.97 -8.99 -1.51
C THR A 98 8.35 -8.30 -2.72
N PHE A 99 8.43 -6.98 -2.72
CA PHE A 99 8.04 -6.11 -3.83
C PHE A 99 9.24 -5.95 -4.75
N ILE A 100 9.07 -6.25 -6.03
CA ILE A 100 10.09 -6.08 -7.06
C ILE A 100 9.60 -4.98 -7.99
N LEU A 101 10.40 -3.93 -8.15
CA LEU A 101 10.05 -2.74 -8.93
C LEU A 101 10.78 -2.75 -10.30
N ASN A 102 10.33 -1.91 -11.25
CA ASN A 102 10.85 -1.86 -12.62
C ASN A 102 12.34 -1.51 -12.75
N ASN A 103 12.96 -0.92 -11.71
CA ASN A 103 14.39 -0.63 -11.61
C ASN A 103 15.18 -1.73 -10.89
N ASP A 104 14.61 -2.94 -10.78
CA ASP A 104 15.10 -4.08 -10.00
C ASP A 104 15.33 -3.74 -8.50
N GLN A 105 14.77 -2.64 -8.02
CA GLN A 105 14.72 -2.33 -6.60
C GLN A 105 13.78 -3.32 -5.91
N THR A 106 14.25 -3.88 -4.80
CA THR A 106 13.49 -4.83 -4.00
C THR A 106 13.20 -4.24 -2.63
N ILE A 107 11.94 -4.30 -2.20
CA ILE A 107 11.54 -3.96 -0.84
C ILE A 107 11.01 -5.23 -0.20
N ARG A 108 11.58 -5.64 0.93
CA ARG A 108 11.14 -6.83 1.66
C ARG A 108 10.42 -6.39 2.94
N ALA A 109 9.13 -6.64 2.97
CA ALA A 109 8.29 -6.48 4.16
C ALA A 109 8.26 -7.81 4.93
N GLU A 110 8.58 -7.73 6.21
CA GLU A 110 8.78 -8.84 7.15
C GLU A 110 7.88 -8.65 8.38
N GLU A 111 7.91 -9.62 9.30
CA GLU A 111 7.12 -9.59 10.55
C GLU A 111 5.60 -9.50 10.30
N ILE A 112 5.13 -10.14 9.23
CA ILE A 112 3.71 -10.16 8.85
C ILE A 112 3.14 -11.53 9.13
N SER A 113 1.96 -11.62 9.74
CA SER A 113 1.25 -12.90 9.79
C SER A 113 0.89 -13.36 8.38
N LEU A 114 0.87 -14.67 8.15
CA LEU A 114 0.54 -15.25 6.85
C LEU A 114 -0.81 -14.75 6.31
N ASN A 115 -1.81 -14.63 7.18
CA ASN A 115 -3.14 -14.15 6.81
C ASN A 115 -3.11 -12.69 6.34
N GLN A 116 -2.41 -11.81 7.06
CA GLN A 116 -2.25 -10.41 6.66
C GLN A 116 -1.47 -10.30 5.34
N ALA A 117 -0.38 -11.05 5.19
CA ALA A 117 0.43 -11.03 3.97
C ALA A 117 -0.37 -11.52 2.75
N GLN A 118 -1.16 -12.59 2.90
CA GLN A 118 -2.06 -13.06 1.84
C GLN A 118 -3.17 -12.07 1.51
N SER A 119 -3.77 -11.44 2.53
CA SER A 119 -4.80 -10.41 2.34
C SER A 119 -4.25 -9.23 1.57
N LEU A 120 -3.12 -8.68 2.01
CA LEU A 120 -2.44 -7.56 1.36
C LEU A 120 -2.03 -7.91 -0.08
N ALA A 121 -1.43 -9.09 -0.30
CA ALA A 121 -1.03 -9.52 -1.65
C ALA A 121 -2.23 -9.63 -2.61
N LYS A 122 -3.36 -10.18 -2.14
CA LYS A 122 -4.60 -10.25 -2.93
C LYS A 122 -5.14 -8.85 -3.25
N LYS A 123 -5.09 -7.92 -2.30
CA LYS A 123 -5.52 -6.52 -2.50
C LYS A 123 -4.61 -5.80 -3.50
N ILE A 124 -3.28 -5.96 -3.41
CA ILE A 124 -2.33 -5.41 -4.38
C ILE A 124 -2.60 -5.95 -5.78
N ALA A 125 -2.74 -7.27 -5.93
CA ALA A 125 -3.02 -7.89 -7.23
C ALA A 125 -4.31 -7.36 -7.85
N ARG A 126 -5.38 -7.22 -7.05
CA ARG A 126 -6.65 -6.62 -7.51
C ARG A 126 -6.48 -5.17 -7.94
N ALA A 127 -5.82 -4.35 -7.13
CA ALA A 127 -5.55 -2.95 -7.46
C ALA A 127 -4.77 -2.82 -8.78
N HIS A 128 -3.74 -3.63 -8.96
CA HIS A 128 -2.96 -3.68 -10.19
C HIS A 128 -3.78 -4.10 -11.42
N ILE A 129 -4.63 -5.13 -11.30
CA ILE A 129 -5.52 -5.56 -12.40
C ILE A 129 -6.52 -4.46 -12.76
N SER A 130 -7.12 -3.81 -11.76
CA SER A 130 -8.06 -2.70 -11.98
C SER A 130 -7.37 -1.55 -12.70
N TRP A 131 -6.18 -1.15 -12.24
CA TRP A 131 -5.37 -0.10 -12.86
C TRP A 131 -5.05 -0.41 -14.33
N MET A 132 -4.59 -1.63 -14.63
CA MET A 132 -4.34 -2.08 -16.01
C MET A 132 -5.61 -2.04 -16.88
N SER A 133 -6.75 -2.44 -16.33
CA SER A 133 -8.03 -2.47 -17.04
C SER A 133 -8.52 -1.07 -17.39
N GLU A 134 -8.36 -0.10 -16.49
CA GLU A 134 -8.70 1.31 -16.76
C GLU A 134 -7.89 1.90 -17.90
N ILE A 135 -6.60 1.56 -17.99
CA ILE A 135 -5.74 2.01 -19.09
C ILE A 135 -6.22 1.43 -20.41
N ASN A 136 -6.46 0.13 -20.48
CA ASN A 136 -6.93 -0.53 -21.70
C ASN A 136 -8.25 0.08 -22.18
N ASN A 137 -9.18 0.35 -21.27
CA ASN A 137 -10.47 0.96 -21.60
C ASN A 137 -10.35 2.42 -22.07
N LYS A 138 -9.34 3.16 -21.61
CA LYS A 138 -9.05 4.53 -22.07
C LYS A 138 -8.37 4.56 -23.44
N VAL A 139 -7.53 3.55 -23.75
CA VAL A 139 -6.82 3.45 -25.04
C VAL A 139 -7.74 2.96 -26.17
N ILE A 140 -8.73 2.10 -25.86
CA ILE A 140 -9.62 1.49 -26.87
C ILE A 140 -10.79 2.42 -27.29
N LYS A 141 -10.97 3.58 -26.65
CA LYS A 141 -11.90 4.62 -27.11
C LYS A 141 -11.14 5.77 -27.80
N PRO A 142 -10.73 5.64 -29.08
CA PRO A 142 -10.42 6.83 -29.85
C PRO A 142 -11.70 7.66 -29.99
N LYS A 143 -11.57 8.97 -29.76
CA LYS A 143 -12.61 9.95 -30.08
C LYS A 143 -12.93 9.94 -31.57
#